data_AF-A0A916XUX4-F1
#
_entry.id   AF-A0A916XUX4-F1
#
_cell.length_a   1.000
_cell.length_b   1.000
_cell.length_c   1.000
_cell.angle_alpha   90.00
_cell.angle_beta   90.00
_cell.angle_gamma   90.00
#
_symmetry.space_group_name_H-M   'P 1'
#
loop_
_entity.id
_entity.type
_entity.pdbx_description
1 polymer ?
#
loop_
_entity_poly.entity_id
_entity_poly.type
_entity_poly.pdbx_seq_one_letter_code
_entity_poly.pdbx_strand_id
1 'polypeptide(L)'
;MRVLRLGLAVSAFAMLEKYVAAVFDHLVEEDVSAALLSFSAMPDTIRDFILVDATIGMNNRLSFLRGSSDRLNYVAGKLELVVKYKDASPFYTALGFSPKGSNVSHEDIKKAFRTFGVIDAWGKMNTLAAALGGAALSLEENYKNLASARHKAAHDPISSIPVADLQSNIRSAIVIGICCDVMAKNAGSAIRICRHKKNLETDVAAYARAMRFLDEQQNSSWLERPSVGSRGTKAYPDRATGIAGARARVAKPFVIVRDKTGQPIELAG
;
A
#
# COMPACT_ATOMS: atom_id res chain seq x y z
N MET A 1 -6.96 29.24 12.36
CA MET A 1 -6.43 28.15 11.48
C MET A 1 -5.93 26.90 12.21
N ARG A 2 -5.94 26.83 13.55
CA ARG A 2 -5.39 25.68 14.30
C ARG A 2 -6.22 24.39 14.16
N VAL A 3 -7.54 24.51 14.26
CA VAL A 3 -8.49 23.39 14.05
C VAL A 3 -8.34 22.75 12.66
N LEU A 4 -8.12 23.56 11.61
CA LEU A 4 -7.91 23.06 10.25
C LEU A 4 -6.61 22.24 10.13
N ARG A 5 -5.53 22.66 10.80
CA ARG A 5 -4.24 21.92 10.78
C ARG A 5 -4.34 20.59 11.52
N LEU A 6 -5.01 20.57 12.68
CA LEU A 6 -5.27 19.34 13.42
C LEU A 6 -6.14 18.37 12.60
N GLY A 7 -7.22 18.89 11.99
CA GLY A 7 -8.09 18.11 11.11
C GLY A 7 -7.34 17.53 9.91
N LEU A 8 -6.43 18.28 9.29
CA LEU A 8 -5.64 17.79 8.17
C LEU A 8 -4.64 16.70 8.59
N ALA A 9 -3.99 16.83 9.75
CA ALA A 9 -3.09 15.81 10.26
C ALA A 9 -3.80 14.48 10.55
N VAL A 10 -4.98 14.54 11.19
CA VAL A 10 -5.82 13.36 11.42
C VAL A 10 -6.26 12.74 10.09
N SER A 11 -6.70 13.57 9.14
CA SER A 11 -7.17 13.11 7.83
C SER A 11 -6.07 12.47 7.01
N ALA A 12 -4.85 13.04 7.01
CA ALA A 12 -3.72 12.51 6.25
C ALA A 12 -3.35 11.08 6.68
N PHE A 13 -3.26 10.81 7.99
CA PHE A 13 -2.99 9.45 8.46
C PHE A 13 -4.17 8.51 8.23
N ALA A 14 -5.42 8.96 8.44
CA ALA A 14 -6.59 8.13 8.18
C ALA A 14 -6.71 7.75 6.68
N MET A 15 -6.33 8.65 5.77
CA MET A 15 -6.24 8.36 4.34
C MET A 15 -5.14 7.35 4.05
N LEU A 16 -3.96 7.50 4.66
CA LEU A 16 -2.86 6.54 4.52
C LEU A 16 -3.26 5.14 4.98
N GLU A 17 -3.88 5.01 6.16
CA GLU A 17 -4.33 3.71 6.69
C GLU A 17 -5.34 3.04 5.75
N LYS A 18 -6.33 3.79 5.28
CA LYS A 18 -7.32 3.29 4.32
C LYS A 18 -6.67 2.88 3.00
N TYR A 19 -5.71 3.67 2.52
CA TYR A 19 -4.99 3.37 1.29
C TYR A 19 -4.16 2.09 1.44
N VAL A 20 -3.40 1.94 2.54
CA VAL A 20 -2.63 0.73 2.81
C VAL A 20 -3.54 -0.50 2.95
N ALA A 21 -4.69 -0.37 3.61
CA ALA A 21 -5.68 -1.44 3.66
C ALA A 21 -6.17 -1.83 2.25
N ALA A 22 -6.52 -0.84 1.42
CA ALA A 22 -6.94 -1.08 0.03
C ALA A 22 -5.85 -1.73 -0.83
N VAL A 23 -4.57 -1.45 -0.57
CA VAL A 23 -3.44 -2.12 -1.22
C VAL A 23 -3.43 -3.62 -0.90
N PHE A 24 -3.68 -3.99 0.36
CA PHE A 24 -3.79 -5.41 0.74
C PHE A 24 -5.08 -6.05 0.26
N ASP A 25 -6.20 -5.32 0.24
CA ASP A 25 -7.45 -5.78 -0.40
C ASP A 25 -7.17 -6.19 -1.85
N HIS A 26 -6.57 -5.29 -2.65
CA HIS A 26 -6.23 -5.58 -4.04
C HIS A 26 -5.24 -6.75 -4.16
N LEU A 27 -4.18 -6.78 -3.36
CA LEU A 27 -3.20 -7.88 -3.38
C LEU A 27 -3.89 -9.24 -3.19
N VAL A 28 -4.81 -9.33 -2.23
CA VAL A 28 -5.45 -10.61 -1.90
C VAL A 28 -6.55 -10.96 -2.88
N GLU A 29 -7.46 -10.02 -3.14
CA GLU A 29 -8.64 -10.25 -3.97
C GLU A 29 -8.26 -10.50 -5.43
N GLU A 30 -7.32 -9.72 -5.98
CA GLU A 30 -6.93 -9.84 -7.40
C GLU A 30 -5.77 -10.80 -7.61
N ASP A 31 -4.66 -10.65 -6.86
CA ASP A 31 -3.45 -11.40 -7.17
C ASP A 31 -3.38 -12.77 -6.49
N VAL A 32 -3.76 -12.88 -5.21
CA VAL A 32 -3.74 -14.16 -4.50
C VAL A 32 -4.89 -15.06 -4.98
N SER A 33 -6.08 -14.53 -5.24
CA SER A 33 -7.19 -15.31 -5.80
C SER A 33 -6.90 -15.82 -7.21
N ALA A 34 -6.10 -15.08 -8.00
CA ALA A 34 -5.66 -15.49 -9.32
C ALA A 34 -4.36 -16.34 -9.32
N ALA A 35 -3.90 -16.79 -8.16
CA ALA A 35 -2.68 -17.59 -8.05
C ALA A 35 -2.84 -18.99 -8.66
N LEU A 36 -1.77 -19.50 -9.27
CA LEU A 36 -1.72 -20.88 -9.79
C LEU A 36 -1.72 -21.94 -8.68
N LEU A 37 -1.36 -21.55 -7.45
CA LEU A 37 -1.41 -22.43 -6.28
C LEU A 37 -2.84 -22.52 -5.75
N SER A 38 -3.40 -23.73 -5.68
CA SER A 38 -4.61 -23.99 -4.91
C SER A 38 -4.40 -23.68 -3.43
N PHE A 39 -5.46 -23.30 -2.69
CA PHE A 39 -5.38 -22.98 -1.26
C PHE A 39 -4.58 -24.01 -0.45
N SER A 40 -4.82 -25.31 -0.64
CA SER A 40 -4.13 -26.39 0.08
C SER A 40 -2.62 -26.48 -0.19
N ALA A 41 -2.17 -25.95 -1.32
CA ALA A 41 -0.78 -25.92 -1.75
C ALA A 41 -0.07 -24.60 -1.39
N MET A 42 -0.79 -23.59 -0.92
CA MET A 42 -0.22 -22.33 -0.45
C MET A 42 0.62 -22.53 0.84
N PRO A 43 1.57 -21.62 1.14
CA PRO A 43 2.23 -21.57 2.44
C PRO A 43 1.24 -21.41 3.60
N ASP A 44 1.58 -21.96 4.75
CA ASP A 44 0.75 -21.92 5.96
C ASP A 44 0.46 -20.48 6.38
N THR A 45 1.44 -19.59 6.26
CA THR A 45 1.27 -18.15 6.54
C THR A 45 0.14 -17.51 5.73
N ILE A 46 0.05 -17.83 4.43
CA ILE A 46 -1.02 -17.30 3.56
C ILE A 46 -2.37 -17.94 3.92
N ARG A 47 -2.38 -19.25 4.20
CA ARG A 47 -3.61 -19.96 4.61
C ARG A 47 -4.16 -19.41 5.93
N ASP A 48 -3.28 -19.17 6.90
CA ASP A 48 -3.63 -18.57 8.19
C ASP A 48 -4.17 -17.15 7.99
N PHE A 49 -3.53 -16.34 7.15
CA PHE A 49 -4.00 -15.00 6.83
C PHE A 49 -5.42 -15.00 6.24
N ILE A 50 -5.67 -15.87 5.25
CA ILE A 50 -6.96 -15.95 4.54
C ILE A 50 -8.09 -16.48 5.42
N LEU A 51 -7.80 -17.41 6.34
CA LEU A 51 -8.83 -18.12 7.10
C LEU A 51 -8.85 -17.73 8.57
N VAL A 52 -7.73 -17.90 9.27
CA VAL A 52 -7.63 -17.71 10.72
C VAL A 52 -7.65 -16.23 11.06
N ASP A 53 -6.73 -15.46 10.49
CA ASP A 53 -6.64 -14.02 10.75
C ASP A 53 -7.87 -13.29 10.20
N ALA A 54 -8.41 -13.71 9.05
CA ALA A 54 -9.66 -13.17 8.51
C ALA A 54 -10.85 -13.38 9.46
N THR A 55 -10.95 -14.55 10.10
CA THR A 55 -11.99 -14.82 11.10
C THR A 55 -11.79 -13.95 12.34
N ILE A 56 -10.55 -13.79 12.81
CA ILE A 56 -10.22 -12.90 13.93
C ILE A 56 -10.56 -11.44 13.59
N GLY A 57 -10.17 -10.97 12.40
CA GLY A 57 -10.45 -9.62 11.91
C GLY A 57 -11.95 -9.35 11.79
N MET A 58 -12.71 -10.30 11.23
CA MET A 58 -14.17 -10.24 11.17
C MET A 58 -14.78 -10.12 12.58
N ASN A 59 -14.38 -10.98 13.52
CA ASN A 59 -14.89 -10.95 14.89
C ASN A 59 -14.54 -9.63 15.62
N ASN A 60 -13.32 -9.13 15.43
CA ASN A 60 -12.91 -7.87 16.03
C ASN A 60 -13.69 -6.70 15.43
N ARG A 61 -13.92 -6.67 14.12
CA ARG A 61 -14.76 -5.63 13.51
C ARG A 61 -16.20 -5.68 14.01
N LEU A 62 -16.74 -6.87 14.22
CA LEU A 62 -18.07 -7.08 14.78
C LEU A 62 -18.24 -6.43 16.17
N SER A 63 -17.18 -6.39 16.98
CA SER A 63 -17.20 -5.79 18.33
C SER A 63 -17.41 -4.27 18.32
N PHE A 64 -17.14 -3.60 17.19
CA PHE A 64 -17.33 -2.15 17.04
C PHE A 64 -18.71 -1.77 16.50
N LEU A 65 -19.50 -2.72 16.00
CA LEU A 65 -20.83 -2.47 15.46
C LEU A 65 -21.87 -2.42 16.59
N ARG A 66 -22.73 -1.41 16.54
CA ARG A 66 -23.84 -1.23 17.49
C ARG A 66 -25.13 -1.72 16.84
N GLY A 67 -25.96 -2.45 17.58
CA GLY A 67 -27.25 -2.96 17.09
C GLY A 67 -27.18 -4.37 16.51
N SER A 68 -28.21 -5.17 16.77
CA SER A 68 -28.25 -6.59 16.36
C SER A 68 -28.37 -6.77 14.84
N SER A 69 -29.14 -5.91 14.16
CA SER A 69 -29.33 -5.96 12.71
C SER A 69 -28.02 -5.72 11.94
N ASP A 70 -27.27 -4.66 12.29
CA ASP A 70 -26.01 -4.32 11.63
C ASP A 70 -24.95 -5.43 11.82
N ARG A 71 -24.94 -6.02 13.03
CA ARG A 71 -24.07 -7.16 13.34
C ARG A 71 -24.41 -8.38 12.48
N LEU A 72 -25.70 -8.72 12.35
CA LEU A 72 -26.15 -9.83 11.51
C LEU A 72 -25.82 -9.60 10.03
N ASN A 73 -26.14 -8.42 9.50
CA ASN A 73 -25.87 -8.06 8.11
C ASN A 73 -24.36 -8.09 7.81
N TYR A 74 -23.53 -7.60 8.73
CA TYR A 74 -22.08 -7.63 8.59
C TYR A 74 -21.54 -9.07 8.56
N VAL A 75 -21.96 -9.93 9.51
CA VAL A 75 -21.51 -11.32 9.55
C VAL A 75 -21.97 -12.07 8.31
N ALA A 76 -23.24 -11.93 7.91
CA ALA A 76 -23.77 -12.58 6.72
C ALA A 76 -22.96 -12.23 5.46
N GLY A 77 -22.64 -10.95 5.26
CA GLY A 77 -21.87 -10.49 4.10
C GLY A 77 -20.38 -10.86 4.13
N LYS A 78 -19.76 -11.01 5.31
CA LYS A 78 -18.32 -11.31 5.43
C LYS A 78 -18.01 -12.78 5.58
N LEU A 79 -18.89 -13.56 6.21
CA LEU A 79 -18.72 -15.00 6.36
C LEU A 79 -18.63 -15.69 4.99
N GLU A 80 -19.44 -15.25 4.03
CA GLU A 80 -19.41 -15.74 2.66
C GLU A 80 -18.00 -15.60 2.03
N LEU A 81 -17.32 -14.48 2.26
CA LEU A 81 -15.98 -14.24 1.72
C LEU A 81 -14.92 -15.15 2.37
N VAL A 82 -15.08 -15.50 3.64
CA VAL A 82 -14.13 -16.36 4.37
C VAL A 82 -14.27 -17.82 3.94
N VAL A 83 -15.48 -18.30 3.61
CA VAL A 83 -15.72 -19.72 3.29
C VAL A 83 -15.44 -20.07 1.82
N LYS A 84 -15.40 -19.09 0.91
CA LYS A 84 -15.14 -19.27 -0.53
C LYS A 84 -13.74 -19.78 -0.90
N TYR A 85 -12.85 -19.95 0.08
CA TYR A 85 -11.49 -20.47 -0.14
C TYR A 85 -11.45 -21.91 -0.72
N LYS A 86 -12.56 -22.65 -0.64
CA LYS A 86 -12.70 -24.03 -1.14
C LYS A 86 -13.33 -24.13 -2.53
N ASP A 87 -13.78 -23.01 -3.09
CA ASP A 87 -14.49 -23.03 -4.37
C ASP A 87 -13.55 -23.36 -5.53
N ALA A 88 -14.12 -23.82 -6.64
CA ALA A 88 -13.37 -24.12 -7.87
C ALA A 88 -12.65 -22.87 -8.43
N SER A 89 -13.22 -21.68 -8.17
CA SER A 89 -12.59 -20.38 -8.40
C SER A 89 -12.60 -19.63 -7.08
N PRO A 90 -11.58 -19.85 -6.23
CA PRO A 90 -11.57 -19.30 -4.89
C PRO A 90 -11.48 -17.77 -4.94
N PHE A 91 -12.24 -17.12 -4.07
CA PHE A 91 -12.12 -15.70 -3.81
C PHE A 91 -11.64 -15.53 -2.37
N TYR A 92 -10.51 -14.84 -2.18
CA TYR A 92 -9.95 -14.60 -0.87
C TYR A 92 -10.18 -13.16 -0.44
N THR A 93 -10.22 -12.93 0.87
CA THR A 93 -10.44 -11.60 1.45
C THR A 93 -9.25 -11.16 2.28
N ALA A 94 -8.94 -9.86 2.26
CA ALA A 94 -7.89 -9.28 3.10
C ALA A 94 -8.35 -8.94 4.52
N LEU A 95 -9.45 -9.53 5.01
CA LEU A 95 -9.85 -9.39 6.43
C LEU A 95 -8.77 -9.87 7.42
N GLY A 96 -7.79 -10.66 6.98
CA GLY A 96 -6.61 -11.01 7.76
C GLY A 96 -5.62 -9.87 7.96
N PHE A 97 -5.80 -8.74 7.28
CA PHE A 97 -4.96 -7.55 7.43
C PHE A 97 -5.35 -6.75 8.68
N SER A 98 -4.36 -6.49 9.57
CA SER A 98 -4.54 -5.79 10.85
C SER A 98 -5.73 -6.33 11.67
N PRO A 99 -5.76 -7.63 12.01
CA PRO A 99 -6.97 -8.25 12.53
C PRO A 99 -7.32 -7.80 13.94
N LYS A 100 -6.37 -7.24 14.71
CA LYS A 100 -6.51 -6.95 16.16
C LYS A 100 -6.74 -5.48 16.51
N GLY A 101 -6.56 -4.56 15.56
CA GLY A 101 -6.57 -3.11 15.83
C GLY A 101 -7.76 -2.39 15.20
N SER A 102 -8.16 -1.25 15.76
CA SER A 102 -9.02 -0.29 15.06
C SER A 102 -8.25 0.56 14.04
N ASN A 103 -6.92 0.53 14.13
CA ASN A 103 -5.96 1.31 13.35
C ASN A 103 -4.87 0.35 12.84
N VAL A 104 -4.30 0.66 11.69
CA VAL A 104 -3.21 -0.12 11.11
C VAL A 104 -1.90 0.29 11.79
N SER A 105 -1.20 -0.68 12.39
CA SER A 105 0.11 -0.45 12.99
C SER A 105 1.24 -0.74 11.99
N HIS A 106 2.43 -0.18 12.24
CA HIS A 106 3.62 -0.48 11.42
C HIS A 106 3.98 -1.99 11.44
N GLU A 107 3.68 -2.68 12.55
CA GLU A 107 3.85 -4.13 12.68
C GLU A 107 2.82 -4.91 11.85
N ASP A 108 1.59 -4.40 11.68
CA ASP A 108 0.60 -5.04 10.80
C ASP A 108 1.06 -5.03 9.35
N ILE A 109 1.61 -3.90 8.88
CA ILE A 109 2.19 -3.78 7.53
C ILE A 109 3.33 -4.77 7.35
N LYS A 110 4.26 -4.81 8.31
CA LYS A 110 5.41 -5.73 8.28
C LYS A 110 4.98 -7.20 8.26
N LYS A 111 4.04 -7.58 9.13
CA LYS A 111 3.53 -8.96 9.22
C LYS A 111 2.78 -9.36 7.96
N ALA A 112 1.92 -8.49 7.44
CA ALA A 112 1.17 -8.75 6.22
C ALA A 112 2.10 -8.96 5.02
N PHE A 113 3.10 -8.10 4.83
CA PHE A 113 4.09 -8.31 3.78
C PHE A 113 4.92 -9.59 3.97
N ARG A 114 5.29 -9.91 5.23
CA ARG A 114 5.98 -11.17 5.54
C ARG A 114 5.15 -12.40 5.18
N THR A 115 3.83 -12.36 5.41
CA THR A 115 2.89 -13.43 5.00
C THR A 115 3.00 -13.74 3.51
N PHE A 116 3.18 -12.70 2.68
CA PHE A 116 3.31 -12.80 1.22
C PHE A 116 4.77 -12.94 0.74
N GLY A 117 5.67 -13.39 1.61
CA GLY A 117 7.06 -13.72 1.25
C GLY A 117 8.01 -12.52 1.17
N VAL A 118 7.56 -11.31 1.53
CA VAL A 118 8.43 -10.13 1.56
C VAL A 118 9.22 -10.11 2.87
N ILE A 119 10.51 -10.41 2.77
CA ILE A 119 11.47 -10.26 3.88
C ILE A 119 11.85 -8.78 4.02
N ASP A 120 11.90 -8.28 5.26
CA ASP A 120 12.29 -6.90 5.59
C ASP A 120 11.53 -5.82 4.78
N ALA A 121 10.20 -5.76 4.99
CA ALA A 121 9.31 -4.86 4.26
C ALA A 121 9.73 -3.38 4.41
N TRP A 122 10.07 -2.92 5.61
CA TRP A 122 10.47 -1.54 5.85
C TRP A 122 11.83 -1.21 5.22
N GLY A 123 12.82 -2.10 5.30
CA GLY A 123 14.09 -1.93 4.61
C GLY A 123 13.92 -1.81 3.09
N LYS A 124 13.13 -2.69 2.48
CA LYS A 124 12.81 -2.62 1.05
C LYS A 124 12.07 -1.34 0.66
N MET A 125 11.11 -0.91 1.46
CA MET A 125 10.40 0.36 1.23
C MET A 125 11.35 1.57 1.36
N ASN A 126 12.34 1.53 2.25
CA ASN A 126 13.37 2.57 2.33
C ASN A 126 14.24 2.60 1.07
N THR A 127 14.63 1.44 0.54
CA THR A 127 15.34 1.36 -0.75
C THR A 127 14.50 1.92 -1.90
N LEU A 128 13.21 1.59 -1.94
CA LEU A 128 12.28 2.17 -2.92
C LEU A 128 12.17 3.68 -2.75
N ALA A 129 11.99 4.19 -1.54
CA ALA A 129 11.89 5.63 -1.28
C ALA A 129 13.13 6.40 -1.72
N ALA A 130 14.34 5.85 -1.48
CA ALA A 130 15.57 6.42 -2.00
C ALA A 130 15.60 6.45 -3.53
N ALA A 131 15.15 5.37 -4.18
CA ALA A 131 15.02 5.31 -5.63
C ALA A 131 13.96 6.27 -6.20
N LEU A 132 12.98 6.69 -5.39
CA LEU A 132 11.98 7.71 -5.74
C LEU A 132 12.52 9.15 -5.61
N GLY A 133 13.73 9.34 -5.07
CA GLY A 133 14.33 10.64 -4.81
C GLY A 133 13.99 11.21 -3.43
N GLY A 134 13.46 10.38 -2.52
CA GLY A 134 13.26 10.74 -1.11
C GLY A 134 14.57 10.74 -0.33
N ALA A 135 14.69 11.64 0.67
CA ALA A 135 15.80 11.64 1.60
C ALA A 135 15.75 10.42 2.54
N ALA A 136 16.91 9.93 2.95
CA ALA A 136 17.17 8.65 3.65
C ALA A 136 16.65 8.53 5.10
N LEU A 137 15.48 9.10 5.42
CA LEU A 137 14.82 8.85 6.70
C LEU A 137 14.06 7.52 6.66
N SER A 138 14.06 6.81 7.80
CA SER A 138 13.32 5.55 7.94
C SER A 138 11.82 5.79 7.75
N LEU A 139 11.23 5.14 6.74
CA LEU A 139 9.79 5.18 6.49
C LEU A 139 8.99 4.58 7.65
N GLU A 140 9.56 3.63 8.38
CA GLU A 140 8.94 3.05 9.56
C GLU A 140 8.77 4.11 10.66
N GLU A 141 9.84 4.89 10.90
CA GLU A 141 9.79 5.99 11.87
C GLU A 141 8.85 7.11 11.41
N ASN A 142 8.83 7.41 10.10
CA ASN A 142 7.84 8.34 9.55
C ASN A 142 6.41 7.86 9.78
N TYR A 143 6.13 6.57 9.60
CA TYR A 143 4.81 5.99 9.87
C TYR A 143 4.43 6.11 11.35
N LYS A 144 5.35 5.77 12.26
CA LYS A 144 5.16 5.91 13.72
C LYS A 144 4.91 7.36 14.12
N ASN A 145 5.66 8.30 13.54
CA ASN A 145 5.51 9.73 13.77
C ASN A 145 4.14 10.24 13.27
N LEU A 146 3.67 9.79 12.12
CA LEU A 146 2.34 10.11 11.61
C LEU A 146 1.23 9.59 12.54
N ALA A 147 1.34 8.35 13.01
CA ALA A 147 0.39 7.76 13.95
C ALA A 147 0.34 8.54 15.27
N SER A 148 1.52 8.90 15.81
CA SER A 148 1.65 9.71 17.02
C SER A 148 1.07 11.12 16.82
N ALA A 149 1.33 11.76 15.67
CA ALA A 149 0.79 13.07 15.33
C ALA A 149 -0.74 13.05 15.26
N ARG A 150 -1.35 12.01 14.65
CA ARG A 150 -2.81 11.81 14.66
C ARG A 150 -3.34 11.68 16.09
N HIS A 151 -2.71 10.84 16.91
CA HIS A 151 -3.17 10.61 18.28
C HIS A 151 -3.14 11.91 19.10
N LYS A 152 -2.04 12.66 19.04
CA LYS A 152 -1.94 13.99 19.67
C LYS A 152 -3.01 14.95 19.16
N ALA A 153 -3.20 15.02 17.84
CA ALA A 153 -4.17 15.93 17.23
C ALA A 153 -5.62 15.61 17.58
N ALA A 154 -5.95 14.33 17.80
CA ALA A 154 -7.31 13.89 18.13
C ALA A 154 -7.67 14.10 19.62
N HIS A 155 -6.68 14.05 20.52
CA HIS A 155 -6.92 14.10 21.97
C HIS A 155 -6.53 15.43 22.62
N ASP A 156 -5.62 16.19 22.02
CA ASP A 156 -5.19 17.48 22.57
C ASP A 156 -5.67 18.65 21.68
N PRO A 157 -6.83 19.24 22.00
CA PRO A 157 -7.36 20.41 21.30
C PRO A 157 -6.55 21.69 21.59
N ILE A 158 -5.50 21.66 22.43
CA ILE A 158 -4.53 22.74 22.72
C ILE A 158 -3.21 22.55 21.95
N SER A 159 -2.98 21.38 21.33
CA SER A 159 -1.82 21.13 20.46
C SER A 159 -1.82 22.00 19.19
N SER A 160 -0.63 22.43 18.74
CA SER A 160 -0.43 23.15 17.48
C SER A 160 0.58 22.39 16.62
N ILE A 161 0.18 22.03 15.40
CA ILE A 161 1.06 21.38 14.44
C ILE A 161 1.68 22.46 13.52
N PRO A 162 3.01 22.59 13.48
CA PRO A 162 3.71 23.44 12.52
C PRO A 162 3.32 23.11 11.07
N VAL A 163 3.27 24.13 10.20
CA VAL A 163 2.93 23.92 8.78
C VAL A 163 3.96 23.04 8.08
N ALA A 164 5.24 23.20 8.41
CA ALA A 164 6.32 22.38 7.87
C ALA A 164 6.13 20.89 8.21
N ASP A 165 5.74 20.58 9.45
CA ASP A 165 5.47 19.21 9.89
C ASP A 165 4.29 18.61 9.11
N LEU A 166 3.23 19.39 8.90
CA LEU A 166 2.08 18.95 8.13
C LEU A 166 2.43 18.64 6.67
N GLN A 167 3.25 19.49 6.03
CA GLN A 167 3.74 19.24 4.67
C GLN A 167 4.64 18.00 4.62
N SER A 168 5.54 17.85 5.59
CA SER A 168 6.41 16.67 5.72
C SER A 168 5.59 15.38 5.92
N ASN A 169 4.55 15.44 6.74
CA ASN A 169 3.65 14.33 7.01
C ASN A 169 2.88 13.88 5.77
N ILE A 170 2.33 14.82 4.99
CA ILE A 170 1.64 14.51 3.74
C ILE A 170 2.59 13.86 2.74
N ARG A 171 3.80 14.40 2.58
CA ARG A 171 4.82 13.82 1.70
C ARG A 171 5.20 12.41 2.14
N SER A 172 5.40 12.20 3.43
CA SER A 172 5.72 10.90 4.01
C SER A 172 4.60 9.89 3.75
N ALA A 173 3.34 10.29 3.92
CA ALA A 173 2.19 9.45 3.64
C ALA A 173 2.12 9.04 2.15
N ILE A 174 2.34 9.99 1.23
CA ILE A 174 2.37 9.70 -0.22
C ILE A 174 3.48 8.69 -0.54
N VAL A 175 4.70 8.92 -0.06
CA VAL A 175 5.84 8.03 -0.33
C VAL A 175 5.60 6.63 0.26
N ILE A 176 5.10 6.53 1.50
CA ILE A 176 4.76 5.24 2.12
C ILE A 176 3.69 4.51 1.30
N GLY A 177 2.64 5.23 0.88
CA GLY A 177 1.57 4.67 0.04
C GLY A 177 2.13 4.11 -1.27
N ILE A 178 2.90 4.91 -2.01
CA ILE A 178 3.54 4.48 -3.26
C ILE A 178 4.43 3.26 -3.05
N CYS A 179 5.27 3.25 -2.01
CA CYS A 179 6.14 2.12 -1.71
C CYS A 179 5.35 0.85 -1.36
N CYS A 180 4.27 0.97 -0.60
CA CYS A 180 3.38 -0.16 -0.28
C CYS A 180 2.75 -0.73 -1.56
N ASP A 181 2.20 0.13 -2.43
CA ASP A 181 1.53 -0.30 -3.66
C ASP A 181 2.52 -0.95 -4.66
N VAL A 182 3.70 -0.36 -4.87
CA VAL A 182 4.76 -0.97 -5.70
C VAL A 182 5.15 -2.35 -5.16
N MET A 183 5.37 -2.45 -3.85
CA MET A 183 5.79 -3.70 -3.23
C MET A 183 4.69 -4.77 -3.28
N ALA A 184 3.44 -4.39 -3.02
CA ALA A 184 2.29 -5.28 -3.13
C ALA A 184 2.10 -5.77 -4.56
N LYS A 185 2.12 -4.87 -5.56
CA LYS A 185 2.00 -5.27 -6.98
C LYS A 185 3.12 -6.20 -7.44
N ASN A 186 4.35 -5.99 -6.96
CA ASN A 186 5.46 -6.92 -7.24
C ASN A 186 5.24 -8.28 -6.57
N ALA A 187 4.87 -8.29 -5.28
CA ALA A 187 4.60 -9.53 -4.55
C ALA A 187 3.42 -10.30 -5.15
N GLY A 188 2.32 -9.63 -5.45
CA GLY A 188 1.14 -10.19 -6.09
C GLY A 188 1.45 -10.79 -7.46
N SER A 189 2.19 -10.06 -8.30
CA SER A 189 2.61 -10.58 -9.60
C SER A 189 3.49 -11.83 -9.49
N ALA A 190 4.37 -11.91 -8.48
CA ALA A 190 5.17 -13.10 -8.21
C ALA A 190 4.30 -14.26 -7.71
N ILE A 191 3.37 -14.01 -6.78
CA ILE A 191 2.41 -15.00 -6.26
C ILE A 191 1.58 -15.61 -7.39
N ARG A 192 1.11 -14.77 -8.32
CA ARG A 192 0.27 -15.21 -9.45
C ARG A 192 0.95 -16.28 -10.30
N ILE A 193 2.25 -16.15 -10.53
CA ILE A 193 3.01 -17.07 -11.39
C ILE A 193 3.73 -18.17 -10.60
N CYS A 194 3.76 -18.09 -9.27
CA CYS A 194 4.44 -19.06 -8.42
C CYS A 194 3.76 -20.44 -8.54
N ARG A 195 4.55 -21.49 -8.78
CA ARG A 195 4.06 -22.86 -8.95
C ARG A 195 4.30 -23.75 -7.72
N HIS A 196 5.19 -23.33 -6.83
CA HIS A 196 5.59 -24.11 -5.67
C HIS A 196 5.80 -23.22 -4.45
N LYS A 197 5.13 -23.52 -3.34
CA LYS A 197 5.20 -22.75 -2.09
C LYS A 197 6.62 -22.51 -1.56
N LYS A 198 7.57 -23.41 -1.83
CA LYS A 198 8.98 -23.27 -1.40
C LYS A 198 9.71 -22.13 -2.11
N ASN A 199 9.26 -21.74 -3.31
CA ASN A 199 9.90 -20.72 -4.12
C ASN A 199 9.33 -19.33 -3.85
N LEU A 200 8.22 -19.20 -3.10
CA LEU A 200 7.51 -17.93 -2.95
C LEU A 200 8.42 -16.78 -2.52
N GLU A 201 9.21 -16.97 -1.45
CA GLU A 201 10.10 -15.91 -0.95
C GLU A 201 11.15 -15.52 -2.00
N THR A 202 11.70 -16.50 -2.73
CA THR A 202 12.68 -16.28 -3.80
C THR A 202 12.06 -15.57 -5.00
N ASP A 203 10.87 -16.02 -5.44
CA ASP A 203 10.13 -15.45 -6.57
C ASP A 203 9.74 -13.99 -6.26
N VAL A 204 9.23 -13.73 -5.06
CA VAL A 204 8.87 -12.37 -4.60
C VAL A 204 10.10 -11.48 -4.47
N ALA A 205 11.24 -12.01 -4.00
CA ALA A 205 12.48 -11.24 -3.91
C ALA A 205 13.08 -10.90 -5.27
N ALA A 206 12.93 -11.79 -6.27
CA ALA A 206 13.42 -11.59 -7.62
C ALA A 206 12.50 -10.72 -8.48
N TYR A 207 11.22 -10.61 -8.14
CA TYR A 207 10.25 -9.86 -8.93
C TYR A 207 10.40 -8.35 -8.73
N ALA A 208 10.97 -7.66 -9.71
CA ALA A 208 11.11 -6.21 -9.72
C ALA A 208 10.70 -5.64 -11.07
N ARG A 209 9.50 -5.04 -11.14
CA ARG A 209 9.07 -4.27 -12.32
C ARG A 209 9.83 -2.94 -12.37
N ALA A 210 10.27 -2.56 -13.57
CA ALA A 210 10.98 -1.31 -13.78
C ALA A 210 10.13 -0.09 -13.38
N MET A 211 10.80 0.99 -12.95
CA MET A 211 10.17 2.28 -12.70
C MET A 211 10.47 3.26 -13.83
N ARG A 212 9.54 4.18 -14.07
CA ARG A 212 9.71 5.36 -14.91
C ARG A 212 9.19 6.57 -14.15
N PHE A 213 9.83 7.70 -14.37
CA PHE A 213 9.50 8.96 -13.73
C PHE A 213 8.92 9.91 -14.76
N LEU A 214 7.83 10.59 -14.43
CA LEU A 214 7.22 11.62 -15.26
C LEU A 214 7.27 12.93 -14.48
N ASP A 215 8.13 13.85 -14.91
CA ASP A 215 8.44 15.08 -14.18
C ASP A 215 7.74 16.28 -14.77
N GLU A 216 7.00 17.00 -13.94
CA GLU A 216 6.44 18.28 -14.32
C GLU A 216 7.56 19.31 -14.54
N GLN A 217 7.53 19.97 -15.70
CA GLN A 217 8.48 21.03 -16.05
C GLN A 217 7.90 22.41 -15.72
N GLN A 218 8.75 23.44 -15.70
CA GLN A 218 8.31 24.82 -15.41
C GLN A 218 7.26 25.34 -16.41
N ASN A 219 7.36 24.93 -17.68
CA ASN A 219 6.44 25.28 -18.76
C ASN A 219 5.17 24.40 -18.81
N SER A 220 4.86 23.65 -17.75
CA SER A 220 3.74 22.70 -17.65
C SER A 220 3.80 21.50 -18.61
N SER A 221 4.90 21.35 -19.37
CA SER A 221 5.19 20.10 -20.09
C SER A 221 5.69 19.03 -19.13
N TRP A 222 5.75 17.78 -19.60
CA TRP A 222 6.13 16.63 -18.79
C TRP A 222 7.31 15.90 -19.41
N LEU A 223 8.29 15.50 -18.60
CA LEU A 223 9.51 14.83 -19.08
C LEU A 223 9.62 13.44 -18.47
N GLU A 224 9.64 12.41 -19.31
CA GLU A 224 9.87 11.03 -18.89
C GLU A 224 11.36 10.77 -18.66
N ARG A 225 11.69 10.08 -17.56
CA ARG A 225 13.05 9.65 -17.21
C ARG A 225 13.08 8.17 -16.78
N PRO A 226 14.16 7.43 -17.09
CA PRO A 226 14.34 6.04 -16.63
C PRO A 226 14.60 5.94 -15.12
N SER A 227 15.30 6.91 -14.54
CA SER A 227 15.61 6.95 -13.12
C SER A 227 15.73 8.39 -12.61
N VAL A 228 15.74 8.57 -11.29
CA VAL A 228 16.01 9.87 -10.66
C VAL A 228 17.39 10.37 -11.10
N GLY A 229 17.46 11.63 -11.53
CA GLY A 229 18.70 12.28 -11.98
C GLY A 229 19.17 11.90 -13.40
N SER A 230 18.56 10.90 -14.05
CA SER A 230 18.92 10.53 -15.42
C SER A 230 18.44 11.53 -16.48
N ARG A 231 19.03 11.48 -17.67
CA ARG A 231 18.61 12.33 -18.81
C ARG A 231 17.17 12.02 -19.23
N GLY A 232 16.43 13.06 -19.60
CA GLY A 232 15.08 12.93 -20.18
C GLY A 232 15.08 12.05 -21.42
N THR A 233 14.12 11.13 -21.50
CA THR A 233 13.91 10.23 -22.64
C THR A 233 12.92 10.81 -23.63
N LYS A 234 11.81 11.38 -23.14
CA LYS A 234 10.73 11.91 -23.99
C LYS A 234 9.97 13.00 -23.27
N ALA A 235 9.65 14.07 -24.00
CA ALA A 235 8.78 15.14 -23.52
C ALA A 235 7.34 14.91 -23.98
N TYR A 236 6.39 15.38 -23.18
CA TYR A 236 4.95 15.27 -23.40
C TYR A 236 4.28 16.63 -23.14
N PRO A 237 3.23 16.97 -23.89
CA PRO A 237 2.54 18.25 -23.74
C PRO A 237 1.73 18.33 -22.44
N ASP A 238 1.23 17.18 -21.95
CA ASP A 238 0.38 17.10 -20.78
C ASP A 238 0.61 15.82 -19.98
N ARG A 239 0.08 15.81 -18.75
CA ARG A 239 0.24 14.74 -17.77
C ARG A 239 -0.37 13.42 -18.24
N ALA A 240 -1.57 13.46 -18.81
CA ALA A 240 -2.32 12.26 -19.19
C ALA A 240 -1.62 11.53 -20.34
N THR A 241 -1.20 12.28 -21.36
CA THR A 241 -0.42 11.76 -22.48
C THR A 241 0.93 11.21 -22.01
N GLY A 242 1.58 11.87 -21.05
CA GLY A 242 2.82 11.38 -20.44
C GLY A 242 2.66 10.05 -19.70
N ILE A 243 1.61 9.91 -18.88
CA ILE A 243 1.29 8.67 -18.17
C ILE A 243 1.02 7.55 -19.18
N ALA A 244 0.15 7.79 -20.17
CA ALA A 244 -0.18 6.81 -21.19
C ALA A 244 1.07 6.36 -21.98
N GLY A 245 1.92 7.31 -22.39
CA GLY A 245 3.15 7.02 -23.11
C GLY A 245 4.17 6.22 -22.29
N ALA A 246 4.36 6.57 -21.01
CA ALA A 246 5.26 5.83 -20.12
C ALA A 246 4.75 4.42 -19.78
N ARG A 247 3.42 4.23 -19.64
CA ARG A 247 2.80 2.92 -19.42
C ARG A 247 2.86 2.01 -20.64
N ALA A 248 2.81 2.57 -21.85
CA ALA A 248 2.87 1.83 -23.11
C ALA A 248 4.25 1.23 -23.42
N ARG A 249 5.26 1.45 -22.57
CA ARG A 249 6.60 0.84 -22.73
C ARG A 249 6.52 -0.68 -22.57
N VAL A 250 7.34 -1.41 -23.33
CA VAL A 250 7.35 -2.88 -23.40
C VAL A 250 7.42 -3.54 -22.01
N ALA A 251 8.27 -3.01 -21.12
CA ALA A 251 8.44 -3.53 -19.77
C ALA A 251 7.26 -3.22 -18.80
N LYS A 252 6.22 -2.54 -19.28
CA LYS A 252 5.05 -2.06 -18.52
C LYS A 252 5.45 -1.49 -17.15
N PRO A 253 6.32 -0.46 -17.10
CA PRO A 253 6.93 0.01 -15.86
C PRO A 253 5.90 0.65 -14.92
N PHE A 254 6.22 0.74 -13.64
CA PHE A 254 5.51 1.66 -12.73
C PHE A 254 5.82 3.09 -13.16
N VAL A 255 4.78 3.93 -13.24
CA VAL A 255 4.97 5.34 -13.60
C VAL A 255 4.80 6.18 -12.34
N ILE A 256 5.89 6.80 -11.90
CA ILE A 256 5.93 7.71 -10.77
C ILE A 256 5.80 9.13 -11.30
N VAL A 257 4.72 9.80 -10.94
CA VAL A 257 4.49 11.20 -11.30
C VAL A 257 5.10 12.08 -10.23
N ARG A 258 5.88 13.07 -10.65
CA ARG A 258 6.57 14.01 -9.77
C ARG A 258 6.23 15.45 -10.10
N ASP A 259 6.10 16.27 -9.06
CA ASP A 259 5.88 17.70 -9.20
C ASP A 259 7.13 18.44 -9.70
N LYS A 260 7.01 19.77 -9.86
CA LYS A 260 8.11 20.66 -10.28
C LYS A 260 9.34 20.63 -9.36
N THR A 261 9.18 20.16 -8.12
CA THR A 261 10.27 20.03 -7.14
C THR A 261 10.91 18.63 -7.19
N GLY A 262 10.44 17.76 -8.09
CA GLY A 262 10.91 16.39 -8.21
C GLY A 262 10.41 15.48 -7.11
N GLN A 263 9.37 15.87 -6.36
CA GLN A 263 8.79 15.05 -5.30
C GLN A 263 7.68 14.14 -5.87
N PRO A 264 7.61 12.87 -5.46
CA PRO A 264 6.53 11.97 -5.84
C PRO A 264 5.17 12.51 -5.36
N ILE A 265 4.21 12.56 -6.28
CA ILE A 265 2.82 12.95 -5.97
C ILE A 265 1.80 11.86 -6.30
N GLU A 266 2.15 10.93 -7.19
CA GLU A 266 1.26 9.83 -7.57
C GLU A 266 2.04 8.63 -8.14
N LEU A 267 1.55 7.43 -7.88
CA LEU A 267 1.87 6.24 -8.65
C LEU A 267 0.76 6.01 -9.68
N ALA A 268 1.05 6.29 -10.95
CA ALA A 268 0.20 5.92 -12.06
C ALA A 268 0.47 4.44 -12.40
N GLY A 269 0.02 3.55 -11.51
CA GLY A 269 0.19 2.09 -11.58
C GLY A 269 -0.99 1.35 -12.17
#